data_AF-A0A7C7ZIG5-F1
#
_entry.id   AF-A0A7C7ZIG5-F1
#
_cell.length_a   1.000
_cell.length_b   1.000
_cell.length_c   1.000
_cell.angle_alpha   90.00
_cell.angle_beta   90.00
_cell.angle_gamma   90.00
#
_symmetry.space_group_name_H-M   'P 1'
#
loop_
_entity.id
_entity.type
_entity.pdbx_description
1 polymer ?
#
loop_
_entity_poly.entity_id
_entity_poly.type
_entity_poly.pdbx_seq_one_letter_code
_entity_poly.pdbx_strand_id
1 'polypeptide(L)' 'MPSFELLINGKMVPGVGALDVVNPATEALVGTCSRASESQLDDAIDAARGVLANWSAMPIDGAADRIELYRGGENAS' A
#
# COMPACT_ATOMS: atom_id res chain seq x y z
N MET A 1 3.80 -9.09 -17.25
CA MET A 1 3.08 -7.84 -16.95
C MET A 1 3.00 -7.73 -15.43
N PRO A 2 3.45 -6.63 -14.81
CA PRO A 2 3.42 -6.53 -13.35
C PRO A 2 1.97 -6.42 -12.83
N SER A 3 1.71 -7.12 -11.72
CA SER A 3 0.45 -7.07 -10.97
C SER A 3 0.75 -6.73 -9.51
N PHE A 4 0.05 -5.74 -8.96
CA PHE A 4 0.24 -5.29 -7.58
C PHE A 4 -0.95 -5.68 -6.71
N GLU A 5 -0.66 -6.34 -5.58
CA GLU A 5 -1.64 -6.70 -4.55
C GLU A 5 -1.87 -5.54 -3.56
N LEU A 6 -2.97 -5.62 -2.80
CA LEU A 6 -3.30 -4.62 -1.79
C LEU A 6 -2.50 -4.91 -0.51
N LEU A 7 -1.86 -3.90 0.07
CA LEU A 7 -1.23 -4.04 1.39
C LEU A 7 -2.26 -3.68 2.48
N ILE A 8 -2.84 -4.70 3.13
CA ILE A 8 -3.84 -4.53 4.20
C ILE A 8 -3.30 -5.17 5.47
N ASN A 9 -3.24 -4.40 6.57
CA ASN A 9 -2.74 -4.86 7.86
C ASN A 9 -1.34 -5.54 7.79
N GLY A 10 -0.44 -4.97 6.98
CA GLY A 10 0.92 -5.50 6.80
C GLY A 10 1.01 -6.78 5.96
N LYS A 11 -0.06 -7.17 5.25
CA LYS A 11 -0.10 -8.36 4.40
C LYS A 11 -0.49 -7.99 2.97
N MET A 12 0.10 -8.68 1.99
CA MET A 12 -0.37 -8.62 0.61
C MET A 12 -1.67 -9.42 0.49
N VAL A 13 -2.71 -8.77 -0.02
CA VAL A 13 -4.07 -9.28 -0.16
C VAL A 13 -4.49 -9.15 -1.63
N PRO A 14 -4.92 -10.22 -2.29
CA PRO A 14 -5.43 -10.13 -3.65
C PRO A 14 -6.71 -9.31 -3.69
N GLY A 15 -6.83 -8.37 -4.64
CA GLY A 15 -8.08 -7.65 -4.88
C GLY A 15 -9.16 -8.57 -5.47
N VAL A 16 -10.41 -8.09 -5.45
CA VAL A 16 -11.55 -8.79 -6.11
C VAL A 16 -11.64 -8.51 -7.62
N GLY A 17 -10.69 -7.74 -8.15
CA GLY A 17 -10.56 -7.44 -9.57
C GLY A 17 -9.25 -6.71 -9.85
N ALA A 18 -9.07 -6.28 -11.09
CA ALA A 18 -7.92 -5.51 -11.52
C ALA A 18 -8.35 -4.29 -12.34
N LEU A 19 -7.51 -3.26 -12.34
CA LEU A 19 -7.61 -2.08 -13.19
C LEU A 19 -6.36 -2.01 -14.07
N ASP A 20 -6.57 -1.63 -15.33
CA ASP A 20 -5.47 -1.42 -16.27
C ASP A 20 -4.73 -0.11 -15.94
N VAL A 21 -3.40 -0.19 -15.92
CA VAL A 21 -2.54 0.97 -15.78
C VAL A 21 -1.97 1.30 -17.14
N VAL A 22 -2.31 2.48 -17.67
CA VAL A 22 -1.91 2.93 -19.00
C VAL A 22 -0.89 4.05 -18.91
N ASN A 23 0.05 4.09 -19.85
CA ASN A 23 0.99 5.20 -19.99
C ASN A 23 0.27 6.42 -20.59
N PRO A 24 0.21 7.57 -19.89
CA PRO A 24 -0.50 8.74 -20.41
C PRO A 24 0.12 9.35 -21.67
N ALA A 25 1.39 9.07 -21.98
CA ALA A 25 2.09 9.59 -23.15
C ALA A 25 1.89 8.73 -24.41
N THR A 26 1.58 7.44 -24.27
CA THR A 26 1.53 6.48 -25.39
C THR A 26 0.27 5.63 -25.42
N GLU A 27 -0.60 5.75 -24.42
CA GLU A 27 -1.81 4.93 -24.20
C GLU A 27 -1.54 3.42 -24.07
N ALA A 28 -0.27 2.99 -24.01
CA ALA A 28 0.09 1.59 -23.88
C ALA A 28 -0.20 1.05 -22.47
N LEU A 29 -0.66 -0.20 -22.38
CA LEU A 29 -0.80 -0.92 -21.12
C LEU A 29 0.57 -1.21 -20.51
N VAL A 30 0.82 -0.74 -19.28
CA VAL A 30 2.10 -0.91 -18.57
C VAL A 30 2.00 -1.83 -17.35
N GLY A 31 0.78 -2.15 -16.91
CA GLY A 31 0.57 -3.03 -15.77
C GLY A 31 -0.90 -3.16 -15.38
N THR A 32 -1.14 -3.89 -14.30
CA THR A 32 -2.45 -3.98 -13.66
C THR A 32 -2.32 -3.74 -12.16
N CYS A 33 -3.29 -3.06 -11.56
CA CYS A 33 -3.37 -2.90 -10.10
C CYS A 33 -4.62 -3.56 -9.55
N SER A 34 -4.51 -4.13 -8.34
CA SER A 34 -5.66 -4.75 -7.67
C SER A 34 -6.75 -3.73 -7.36
N ARG A 35 -8.01 -4.13 -7.55
CA ARG A 35 -9.20 -3.39 -7.15
C ARG A 35 -9.79 -4.00 -5.88
N ALA A 36 -9.92 -3.19 -4.84
CA ALA A 36 -10.54 -3.60 -3.58
C ALA A 36 -12.06 -3.81 -3.71
N SER A 37 -12.61 -4.66 -2.85
CA SER A 37 -14.04 -4.66 -2.50
C SER A 37 -14.33 -3.69 -1.36
N GLU A 38 -15.61 -3.46 -1.08
CA GLU A 38 -16.06 -2.70 0.10
C GLU A 38 -15.59 -3.35 1.41
N SER A 39 -15.76 -4.68 1.55
CA SER A 39 -15.26 -5.40 2.73
C SER A 39 -13.74 -5.28 2.91
N GLN A 40 -12.96 -5.27 1.83
CA GLN A 40 -11.51 -5.07 1.92
C GLN A 40 -11.14 -3.64 2.33
N LEU A 41 -11.97 -2.65 1.97
CA LEU A 41 -11.83 -1.28 2.47
C LEU A 41 -12.12 -1.22 3.97
N ASP A 42 -13.18 -1.88 4.43
CA ASP A 42 -13.53 -1.94 5.84
C ASP A 42 -12.44 -2.62 6.68
N ASP A 43 -11.90 -3.75 6.21
CA ASP A 43 -10.76 -4.44 6.85
C ASP A 43 -9.54 -3.53 7.02
N ALA A 44 -9.25 -2.70 6.02
CA ALA A 44 -8.15 -1.74 6.07
C ALA A 44 -8.42 -0.62 7.09
N ILE A 45 -9.65 -0.14 7.16
CA ILE A 45 -10.07 0.87 8.15
C ILE A 45 -9.94 0.32 9.56
N ASP A 46 -10.44 -0.90 9.81
CA ASP A 46 -10.40 -1.53 11.13
C ASP A 46 -8.97 -1.79 11.59
N ALA A 47 -8.11 -2.29 10.70
CA ALA A 47 -6.69 -2.47 10.99
C ALA A 47 -6.00 -1.14 11.34
N ALA A 48 -6.26 -0.08 10.56
CA ALA A 48 -5.68 1.24 10.82
C ALA A 48 -6.16 1.82 12.16
N ARG A 49 -7.46 1.70 12.48
CA ARG A 49 -8.03 2.13 13.76
C ARG A 49 -7.42 1.37 14.93
N GLY A 50 -7.16 0.07 14.78
CA GLY A 50 -6.57 -0.77 15.83
C GLY A 50 -5.18 -0.32 16.29
N VAL A 51 -4.41 0.34 15.43
CA VAL A 51 -3.05 0.81 15.75
C VAL A 51 -2.90 2.33 15.85
N LEU A 52 -3.96 3.09 15.53
CA LEU A 52 -3.91 4.55 15.43
C LEU A 52 -3.40 5.21 16.71
N ALA A 53 -3.89 4.80 17.88
CA ALA A 53 -3.49 5.37 19.16
C ALA A 53 -1.98 5.21 19.39
N ASN A 54 -1.45 4.00 19.18
CA ASN A 54 -0.02 3.72 19.33
C ASN A 54 0.83 4.47 18.30
N TRP A 55 0.37 4.52 17.05
CA TRP A 55 1.05 5.28 15.99
C TRP A 55 1.10 6.78 16.29
N SER A 56 -0.02 7.36 16.73
CA SER A 56 -0.14 8.79 17.04
C SER A 56 0.65 9.23 18.26
N ALA A 57 0.89 8.32 19.22
CA ALA A 57 1.64 8.60 20.44
C ALA A 57 3.17 8.51 20.25
N MET A 58 3.64 8.09 19.07
CA MET A 58 5.08 7.97 18.82
C MET A 58 5.76 9.35 18.80
N PRO A 59 6.91 9.51 19.46
CA PRO A 59 7.75 10.70 19.32
C PRO A 59 8.17 10.94 17.88
N ILE A 60 8.32 12.21 17.49
CA ILE A 60 8.69 12.60 16.12
C ILE A 60 10.02 11.98 15.66
N ASP A 61 10.97 11.81 16.58
CA ASP A 61 12.27 11.18 16.29
C ASP A 61 12.09 9.72 15.82
N GLY A 62 11.20 8.97 16.47
CA GLY A 62 10.88 7.59 16.06
C GLY A 62 10.11 7.51 14.74
N ALA A 63 9.33 8.54 14.39
CA ALA A 63 8.69 8.64 13.08
C ALA A 63 9.69 9.00 11.97
N ALA A 64 10.68 9.86 12.25
CA ALA A 64 11.75 10.20 11.32
C ALA A 64 12.63 8.99 10.99
N ASP A 65 13.00 8.19 12.00
CA ASP A 65 13.77 6.94 11.82
C ASP A 65 13.05 5.95 10.90
N ARG A 66 11.72 5.83 11.05
CA ARG A 66 10.88 4.97 10.19
C ARG A 66 10.82 5.46 8.75
N ILE A 67 10.77 6.78 8.53
CA ILE A 67 10.81 7.35 7.19
C ILE A 67 12.18 7.09 6.55
N GLU A 68 13.27 7.25 7.30
CA GLU A 68 14.62 7.00 6.80
C GLU A 68 14.85 5.53 6.44
N LEU A 69 14.27 4.60 7.21
CA LEU A 69 14.27 3.16 6.88
C LEU A 69 13.69 2.90 5.48
N TYR A 70 12.60 3.57 5.10
CA TYR A 70 11.98 3.38 3.79
C TYR A 70 12.75 4.10 2.66
N ARG A 71 13.53 5.13 2.96
CA ARG A 71 14.38 5.83 1.97
C ARG A 71 15.59 4.99 1.57
N GLY A 72 16.13 4.17 2.48
CA GLY A 72 17.25 3.26 2.19
C GLY A 72 16.89 2.02 1.38
N GLY A 73 15.60 1.79 1.09
CA GLY A 73 15.09 0.57 0.46
C GLY A 73 15.20 0.51 -1.07
N GLU A 74 15.75 1.52 -1.75
CA GLU A 74 15.86 1.58 -3.22
C GLU A 74 16.82 0.55 -3.85
N ASN A 75 17.37 -0.40 -3.09
CA ASN A 75 18.24 -1.48 -3.60
C ASN A 75 17.93 -2.86 -3.00
N ALA A 76 16.67 -3.26 -2.92
CA ALA A 76 16.33 -4.65 -2.61
C ALA A 76 15.25 -5.20 -3.54
N SER A 77 15.75 -5.93 -4.55
CA SER A 77 15.08 -6.87 -5.47
C SER A 77 14.41 -6.29 -6.72
#